data_AF-A0A4R6DXY7-F1
#
_entry.id   AF-A0A4R6DXY7-F1
#
_cell.length_a   1.000
_cell.length_b   1.000
_cell.length_c   1.000
_cell.angle_alpha   90.00
_cell.angle_beta   90.00
_cell.angle_gamma   90.00
#
_symmetry.space_group_name_H-M   'P 1'
#
loop_
_entity.id
_entity.type
_entity.pdbx_description
1 polymer ?
#
loop_
_entity_poly.entity_id
_entity_poly.type
_entity_poly.pdbx_seq_one_letter_code
_entity_poly.pdbx_strand_id
1 'polypeptide(L)'
;MPSSSPRALVPDVLGPPAGLLVWPLRTLAEAEALVAAVQSALEGSALSLRPPPPVPTTCCGRGCNGCVWEGYYRALQFWREDAVALLSG
;
A
#
# COMPACT_ATOMS: atom_id res chain seq x y z
N MET A 1 -13.56 -17.36 19.92
CA MET A 1 -13.02 -17.71 18.59
C MET A 1 -11.88 -16.73 18.32
N PRO A 2 -10.61 -17.14 18.32
CA PRO A 2 -9.52 -16.22 17.99
C PRO A 2 -9.59 -15.93 16.49
N SER A 3 -9.89 -14.68 16.13
CA SER A 3 -9.66 -14.18 14.76
C SER A 3 -8.16 -14.24 14.50
N SER A 4 -7.73 -15.32 13.87
CA SER A 4 -6.44 -15.40 13.20
C SER A 4 -6.44 -14.34 12.11
N SER A 5 -5.98 -13.12 12.45
CA SER A 5 -5.48 -12.20 11.43
C SER A 5 -4.47 -12.99 10.61
N PRO A 6 -4.58 -13.06 9.27
CA PRO A 6 -3.44 -13.48 8.50
C PRO A 6 -2.34 -12.49 8.86
N ARG A 7 -1.27 -12.98 9.50
CA ARG A 7 0.05 -12.35 9.37
C ARG A 7 0.27 -12.29 7.87
N ALA A 8 -0.16 -11.19 7.24
CA ALA A 8 0.44 -10.72 6.03
C ALA A 8 1.91 -10.73 6.39
N LEU A 9 2.63 -11.67 5.79
CA LEU A 9 4.07 -11.76 5.84
C LEU A 9 4.53 -10.36 5.43
N VAL A 10 4.78 -9.48 6.41
CA VAL A 10 5.60 -8.30 6.17
C VAL A 10 6.89 -8.93 5.68
N PRO A 11 7.29 -8.73 4.41
CA PRO A 11 8.59 -9.18 3.98
C PRO A 11 9.57 -8.49 4.91
N ASP A 12 10.17 -9.29 5.78
CA ASP A 12 11.21 -8.94 6.75
C ASP A 12 12.53 -8.63 6.01
N VAL A 13 12.41 -7.87 4.92
CA VAL A 13 13.46 -7.34 4.07
C VAL A 13 12.79 -6.11 3.44
N LEU A 14 12.93 -4.97 4.10
CA LEU A 14 12.89 -3.71 3.37
C LEU A 14 14.18 -3.70 2.56
N GLY A 15 14.13 -4.32 1.37
CA GLY A 15 15.15 -4.15 0.35
C GLY A 15 15.22 -2.69 -0.12
N PRO A 16 15.99 -2.39 -1.18
CA PRO A 16 15.99 -1.04 -1.77
C PRO A 16 14.56 -0.56 -2.06
N PRO A 17 14.31 0.76 -2.12
CA PRO A 17 12.97 1.33 -2.32
C PRO A 17 12.27 0.78 -3.58
N ALA A 18 13.02 0.24 -4.55
CA ALA A 18 12.51 -0.53 -5.68
C ALA A 18 11.58 -1.71 -5.31
N GLY A 19 11.78 -2.35 -4.15
CA GLY A 19 10.92 -3.43 -3.65
C GLY A 19 9.47 -2.99 -3.41
N LEU A 20 9.25 -1.71 -3.11
CA LEU A 20 7.92 -1.14 -2.91
C LEU A 20 7.13 -1.02 -4.22
N LEU A 21 7.82 -0.86 -5.37
CA LEU A 21 7.17 -0.76 -6.70
C LEU A 21 6.58 -2.09 -7.15
N VAL A 22 7.23 -3.20 -6.81
CA VAL A 22 6.79 -4.55 -7.20
C VAL A 22 5.79 -5.17 -6.20
N TRP A 23 5.44 -4.43 -5.14
CA TRP A 23 4.51 -4.90 -4.13
C TRP A 23 3.13 -5.23 -4.74
N PRO A 24 2.55 -6.41 -4.46
CA PRO A 24 1.25 -6.75 -5.01
C PRO A 24 0.14 -5.92 -4.37
N LEU A 25 -0.77 -5.34 -5.16
CA LEU A 25 -1.91 -4.55 -4.68
C LEU A 25 -3.23 -5.16 -5.14
N ARG A 26 -3.54 -6.36 -4.63
CA ARG A 26 -4.74 -7.12 -5.01
C ARG A 26 -5.75 -7.19 -3.89
N THR A 27 -5.28 -7.04 -2.65
CA THR A 27 -6.08 -7.13 -1.43
C THR A 27 -5.87 -5.92 -0.53
N LEU A 28 -6.85 -5.64 0.33
CA LEU A 28 -6.73 -4.58 1.34
C LEU A 28 -5.54 -4.84 2.27
N ALA A 29 -5.33 -6.09 2.70
CA ALA A 29 -4.21 -6.43 3.57
C ALA A 29 -2.85 -6.14 2.93
N GLU A 30 -2.68 -6.41 1.63
CA GLU A 30 -1.46 -6.06 0.91
C GLU A 30 -1.30 -4.53 0.77
N ALA A 31 -2.40 -3.79 0.54
CA ALA A 31 -2.41 -2.34 0.45
C ALA A 31 -2.02 -1.67 1.78
N GLU A 32 -2.60 -2.12 2.89
CA GLU A 32 -2.26 -1.63 4.24
C GLU A 32 -0.80 -1.91 4.59
N ALA A 33 -0.30 -3.10 4.25
CA ALA A 33 1.09 -3.46 4.47
C ALA A 33 2.06 -2.60 3.64
N LEU A 34 1.71 -2.27 2.38
CA LEU A 34 2.49 -1.34 1.57
C LEU A 34 2.53 0.06 2.21
N VAL A 35 1.39 0.59 2.65
CA VAL A 35 1.30 1.91 3.28
C VAL A 35 2.21 1.98 4.51
N ALA A 36 2.14 0.98 5.38
CA ALA A 36 2.97 0.90 6.57
C ALA A 36 4.48 0.85 6.22
N ALA A 37 4.85 0.06 5.21
CA ALA A 37 6.24 -0.06 4.76
C ALA A 37 6.78 1.27 4.19
N VAL A 38 5.99 1.95 3.36
CA VAL A 38 6.35 3.27 2.80
C VAL A 38 6.49 4.32 3.90
N GLN A 39 5.54 4.38 4.84
CA GLN A 39 5.61 5.32 5.96
C GLN A 39 6.87 5.10 6.80
N SER A 40 7.16 3.84 7.15
CA SER A 40 8.37 3.48 7.91
C SER A 40 9.66 3.89 7.17
N ALA A 41 9.70 3.71 5.86
CA ALA A 41 10.85 4.10 5.04
C ALA A 41 11.02 5.63 4.97
N LEU A 42 9.92 6.38 4.81
CA LEU A 42 9.94 7.85 4.81
C LEU A 42 10.38 8.42 6.16
N GLU A 43 9.87 7.86 7.27
CA GLU A 43 10.27 8.24 8.62
C GLU A 43 11.75 7.98 8.87
N GLY A 44 12.28 6.82 8.44
CA GLY A 44 13.70 6.50 8.55
C GLY A 44 14.61 7.46 7.77
N SER A 45 14.11 8.04 6.68
CA SER A 45 14.82 9.03 5.86
C SER A 45 14.46 10.49 6.20
N ALA A 46 13.64 10.73 7.23
CA ALA A 46 13.10 12.04 7.59
C ALA A 46 12.43 12.81 6.42
N LEU A 47 11.81 12.07 5.50
CA LEU A 47 11.10 12.61 4.35
C LEU A 47 9.60 12.68 4.63
N SER A 48 8.92 13.65 4.01
CA SER A 48 7.47 13.81 4.11
C SER A 48 6.82 13.69 2.73
N LEU A 49 5.79 12.84 2.63
CA LEU A 49 4.96 12.68 1.44
C LEU A 49 3.51 13.02 1.77
N ARG A 50 2.71 13.33 0.74
CA ARG A 50 1.24 13.44 0.87
C ARG A 50 0.65 12.18 1.52
N PRO A 51 -0.47 12.30 2.26
CA PRO A 51 -1.10 11.14 2.88
C PRO A 51 -1.53 10.09 1.84
N PRO A 52 -1.55 8.80 2.21
CA PRO A 52 -2.05 7.74 1.34
C PRO A 52 -3.53 7.94 1.02
N PRO A 53 -4.01 7.41 -0.12
CA PRO A 53 -5.43 7.46 -0.45
C PRO A 53 -6.27 6.75 0.64
N PRO A 54 -7.46 7.28 0.99
CA PRO A 54 -8.32 6.68 2.00
C PRO A 54 -8.91 5.36 1.51
N VAL A 55 -9.03 4.38 2.42
CA VAL A 55 -9.66 3.09 2.13
C VAL A 55 -11.14 3.30 1.78
N PRO A 56 -11.64 2.76 0.66
CA PRO A 56 -13.05 2.91 0.30
C PRO A 56 -13.95 2.17 1.30
N THR A 57 -15.02 2.84 1.75
CA THR A 57 -15.94 2.32 2.78
C THR A 57 -17.12 1.52 2.20
N THR A 58 -17.38 1.63 0.90
CA THR A 58 -18.53 0.98 0.25
C THR A 58 -18.10 0.11 -0.91
N CYS A 59 -17.97 -1.19 -0.68
CA CYS A 59 -17.94 -2.18 -1.75
C CYS A 59 -19.36 -2.67 -2.01
N CYS A 60 -19.90 -2.43 -3.19
CA CYS A 60 -21.25 -2.87 -3.55
C CYS A 60 -21.38 -4.39 -3.75
N GLY A 61 -20.30 -5.17 -3.60
CA GLY A 61 -20.30 -6.64 -3.57
C GLY A 61 -20.80 -7.32 -4.85
N ARG A 62 -21.16 -6.57 -5.88
CA ARG A 62 -21.85 -7.04 -7.09
C ARG A 62 -20.92 -7.33 -8.27
N GLY A 63 -19.60 -7.23 -8.09
CA GLY A 63 -18.63 -7.57 -9.15
C GLY A 63 -18.75 -6.72 -10.41
N CYS A 64 -19.15 -5.45 -10.28
CA CYS A 64 -19.26 -4.55 -11.43
C CYS A 64 -17.88 -4.12 -11.96
N ASN A 65 -17.77 -3.92 -13.29
CA ASN A 65 -16.61 -3.31 -13.95
C ASN A 65 -16.37 -1.91 -13.37
N GLY A 66 -15.31 -1.72 -12.58
CA GLY A 66 -15.02 -0.46 -11.89
C GLY A 66 -15.35 -0.49 -10.40
N CYS A 67 -14.90 -1.53 -9.69
CA CYS A 67 -15.04 -1.58 -8.25
C CYS A 67 -14.25 -0.42 -7.61
N VAL A 68 -14.77 0.20 -6.54
CA VAL A 68 -14.05 1.25 -5.78
C VAL A 68 -12.64 0.83 -5.37
N TRP A 69 -12.43 -0.47 -5.21
CA TRP A 69 -11.14 -1.10 -4.95
C TRP A 69 -10.13 -0.95 -6.09
N GLU A 70 -10.56 -1.03 -7.36
CA GLU A 70 -9.66 -0.83 -8.51
C GLU A 70 -9.13 0.61 -8.55
N GLY A 71 -10.02 1.58 -8.35
CA GLY A 71 -9.66 2.99 -8.26
C GLY A 71 -8.73 3.26 -7.08
N TYR A 72 -9.03 2.67 -5.92
CA TYR A 72 -8.19 2.74 -4.73
C TYR A 72 -6.79 2.15 -4.96
N TYR A 73 -6.69 0.93 -5.50
CA TYR A 73 -5.40 0.30 -5.79
C TYR A 73 -4.60 1.07 -6.84
N ARG A 74 -5.26 1.66 -7.85
CA ARG A 74 -4.58 2.51 -8.83
C ARG A 74 -4.06 3.82 -8.21
N ALA A 75 -4.86 4.47 -7.36
CA ALA A 75 -4.41 5.65 -6.63
C ALA A 75 -3.22 5.32 -5.70
N LEU A 76 -3.27 4.14 -5.07
CA LEU A 76 -2.20 3.68 -4.20
C LEU A 76 -0.92 3.34 -4.97
N GLN A 77 -1.04 2.83 -6.21
CA GLN A 77 0.10 2.62 -7.13
C GLN A 77 0.83 3.93 -7.44
N PHE A 78 0.10 4.99 -7.78
CA PHE A 78 0.74 6.30 -8.00
C PHE A 78 1.37 6.85 -6.72
N TRP A 79 0.71 6.69 -5.58
CA TRP A 79 1.24 7.15 -4.30
C TRP A 79 2.57 6.46 -3.91
N ARG A 80 2.69 5.14 -4.11
CA ARG A 80 3.96 4.44 -3.86
C ARG A 80 5.06 4.85 -4.84
N GLU A 81 4.72 5.16 -6.08
CA GLU A 81 5.71 5.61 -7.08
C GLU A 81 6.35 6.93 -6.65
N ASP A 82 5.53 7.89 -6.20
CA ASP A 82 6.03 9.14 -5.62
C ASP A 82 6.89 8.90 -4.37
N ALA A 83 6.50 7.97 -3.49
CA ALA A 83 7.30 7.63 -2.33
C ALA A 83 8.67 7.06 -2.69
N VAL A 84 8.72 6.14 -3.66
CA VAL A 84 9.97 5.55 -4.13
C VAL A 84 10.84 6.57 -4.83
N ALA A 85 10.25 7.48 -5.62
CA ALA A 85 10.98 8.58 -6.24
C ALA A 85 11.63 9.49 -5.18
N LEU A 86 10.90 9.80 -4.10
CA LEU A 86 11.45 10.58 -2.98
C LEU A 86 12.58 9.84 -2.23
N LEU A 87 12.41 8.53 -1.98
CA LEU A 87 13.40 7.71 -1.27
C LEU A 87 14.64 7.39 -2.11
N SER A 88 14.58 7.58 -3.43
CA SER A 88 15.68 7.28 -4.35
C SER A 88 16.45 8.53 -4.81
N GLY A 89 16.04 9.73 -4.37
CA GLY A 89 16.71 11.00 -4.63
C GLY A 89 17.78 11.30 -3.60
#